data_AF-A0A923EDG4-F1
#
_entry.id   AF-A0A923EDG4-F1
#
_cell.length_a   1.000
_cell.length_b   1.000
_cell.length_c   1.000
_cell.angle_alpha   90.00
_cell.angle_beta   90.00
_cell.angle_gamma   90.00
#
_symmetry.space_group_name_H-M   'P 1'
#
loop_
_entity.id
_entity.type
_entity.pdbx_description
1 polymer ?
#
loop_
_entity_poly.entity_id
_entity_poly.type
_entity_poly.pdbx_seq_one_letter_code
_entity_poly.pdbx_strand_id
1 'polypeptide(L)' 'MIAFLDAKDYETTVKNAIFLCGDADTMACIAGGIAQTFYKAIPADIVLQVREKLPKALLALLDQFNDTFNCIY' A
#
# COMPACT_ATOMS: atom_id res chain seq x y z
N MET A 1 3.05 -5.14 11.72
CA MET A 1 2.65 -6.57 11.62
C MET A 1 1.30 -6.84 12.26
N ILE A 2 1.07 -6.52 13.54
CA ILE A 2 -0.25 -6.67 14.19
C ILE A 2 -1.37 -6.02 13.36
N ALA A 3 -1.12 -4.81 12.83
CA ALA A 3 -2.06 -4.10 11.95
C ALA A 3 -2.56 -4.91 10.73
N PHE A 4 -1.71 -5.75 10.13
CA PHE A 4 -2.08 -6.61 9.02
C PHE A 4 -2.80 -7.87 9.50
N LEU A 5 -2.32 -8.49 10.58
CA LEU A 5 -2.88 -9.73 11.12
C LEU A 5 -4.33 -9.54 11.62
N ASP A 6 -4.67 -8.36 12.11
CA ASP A 6 -6.01 -8.02 12.60
C ASP A 6 -6.91 -7.39 11.51
N ALA A 7 -6.40 -7.15 10.31
CA ALA A 7 -7.15 -6.53 9.22
C ALA A 7 -7.83 -7.58 8.32
N LYS A 8 -8.83 -7.11 7.55
CA LYS A 8 -9.57 -7.94 6.56
C LYS A 8 -9.37 -7.46 5.12
N ASP A 9 -8.76 -6.31 4.94
CA ASP A 9 -8.49 -5.69 3.66
C ASP A 9 -7.29 -4.73 3.76
N TYR A 10 -6.86 -4.21 2.61
CA TYR A 10 -5.73 -3.29 2.51
C TYR A 10 -5.95 -2.00 3.32
N GLU A 11 -7.12 -1.38 3.18
CA GLU A 11 -7.40 -0.08 3.79
C GLU A 11 -7.40 -0.19 5.33
N THR A 12 -8.04 -1.22 5.88
CA THR A 12 -8.05 -1.52 7.31
C THR A 12 -6.63 -1.80 7.80
N THR A 13 -5.80 -2.49 7.01
CA THR A 13 -4.39 -2.72 7.38
C THR A 13 -3.64 -1.41 7.56
N VAL A 14 -3.76 -0.48 6.59
CA VAL A 14 -3.09 0.83 6.63
C VAL A 14 -3.66 1.68 7.76
N LYS A 15 -4.99 1.73 7.92
CA LYS A 15 -5.64 2.46 9.02
C LYS A 15 -5.17 1.96 10.38
N ASN A 16 -5.15 0.64 10.59
CA ASN A 16 -4.67 0.05 11.84
C ASN A 16 -3.21 0.42 12.12
N ALA A 17 -2.34 0.44 11.10
CA ALA A 17 -0.96 0.86 11.27
C ALA A 17 -0.84 2.33 11.72
N ILE A 18 -1.69 3.21 11.21
CA ILE A 18 -1.77 4.62 11.63
C ILE A 18 -2.30 4.74 13.07
N PHE A 19 -3.36 3.98 13.41
CA PHE A 19 -3.97 4.00 14.75
C PHE A 19 -3.02 3.52 15.86
N LEU A 20 -2.07 2.63 15.55
CA LEU A 20 -1.08 2.14 16.51
C LEU A 20 -0.07 3.22 16.95
N CYS A 21 -0.06 4.39 16.29
CA CYS A 21 0.84 5.52 16.58
C CYS A 21 2.33 5.12 16.52
N GLY A 22 3.23 6.04 16.86
CA GLY A 22 4.69 5.83 16.73
C GLY A 22 5.17 6.20 15.32
N ASP A 23 6.03 5.36 14.72
CA ASP A 23 6.49 5.54 13.34
C ASP A 23 5.48 4.93 12.34
N ALA A 24 4.31 5.58 12.28
CA ALA A 24 3.18 5.14 11.48
C ALA A 24 3.54 5.02 10.00
N ASP A 25 4.37 5.93 9.47
CA ASP A 25 4.75 5.94 8.06
C ASP A 25 5.55 4.68 7.69
N THR A 26 6.56 4.33 8.49
CA THR A 26 7.34 3.09 8.29
C THR A 26 6.46 1.85 8.47
N MET A 27 5.61 1.82 9.51
CA MET A 27 4.75 0.67 9.77
C MET A 27 3.70 0.46 8.68
N ALA A 28 3.07 1.53 8.21
CA ALA A 28 2.08 1.49 7.13
C ALA A 28 2.72 1.09 5.80
N CYS A 29 3.94 1.55 5.52
CA CYS A 29 4.69 1.13 4.33
C CYS A 29 4.94 -0.39 4.31
N ILE A 30 5.43 -0.95 5.43
CA ILE A 30 5.71 -2.39 5.53
C ILE A 30 4.41 -3.21 5.52
N ALA A 31 3.43 -2.83 6.34
CA ALA A 31 2.16 -3.56 6.44
C ALA A 31 1.35 -3.47 5.14
N GLY A 32 1.38 -2.31 4.47
CA GLY A 32 0.76 -2.08 3.18
C GLY A 32 1.35 -2.95 2.07
N GLY A 33 2.67 -3.08 1.99
CA GLY A 33 3.31 -3.96 0.99
C GLY A 33 2.92 -5.45 1.15
N ILE A 34 2.79 -5.90 2.40
CA ILE A 34 2.30 -7.26 2.71
C ILE A 34 0.82 -7.38 2.33
N ALA A 35 -0.01 -6.41 2.73
CA ALA A 35 -1.44 -6.38 2.44
C ALA A 35 -1.73 -6.37 0.95
N GLN A 36 -0.98 -5.59 0.16
CA GLN A 36 -1.10 -5.55 -1.30
C GLN A 36 -0.90 -6.95 -1.90
N THR A 37 0.15 -7.65 -1.49
CA THR A 37 0.46 -8.99 -2.02
C THR A 37 -0.57 -10.03 -1.59
N PHE A 38 -1.10 -9.90 -0.37
CA PHE A 38 -2.06 -10.85 0.20
C PHE A 38 -3.48 -10.65 -0.33
N TYR A 39 -4.01 -9.42 -0.26
CA TYR A 39 -5.36 -9.10 -0.67
C TYR A 39 -5.50 -8.91 -2.19
N LYS A 40 -4.41 -8.55 -2.88
CA LYS A 40 -4.36 -8.30 -4.34
C LYS A 40 -5.43 -7.32 -4.84
N ALA A 41 -5.87 -6.44 -3.95
CA ALA A 41 -6.89 -5.45 -4.18
C ALA A 41 -6.61 -4.24 -3.28
N ILE A 42 -6.36 -3.09 -3.90
CA ILE A 42 -6.26 -1.79 -3.27
C ILE A 42 -7.44 -0.95 -3.76
N PRO A 43 -8.18 -0.27 -2.86
CA PRO A 43 -9.23 0.66 -3.27
C PRO A 43 -8.74 1.69 -4.30
N ALA A 44 -9.49 1.85 -5.39
CA ALA A 44 -9.08 2.66 -6.53
C ALA A 44 -8.89 4.14 -6.17
N ASP A 45 -9.67 4.66 -5.24
CA ASP A 45 -9.54 6.01 -4.70
C ASP A 45 -8.19 6.25 -4.01
N ILE A 46 -7.69 5.26 -3.26
CA ILE A 46 -6.36 5.29 -2.63
C ILE A 46 -5.29 5.29 -3.72
N VAL A 47 -5.39 4.40 -4.71
CA VAL A 47 -4.44 4.34 -5.83
C VAL A 47 -4.38 5.67 -6.57
N LEU A 48 -5.54 6.26 -6.91
CA LEU A 48 -5.61 7.53 -7.61
C LEU A 48 -4.95 8.66 -6.82
N GLN A 49 -5.29 8.80 -5.53
CA GLN A 49 -4.71 9.83 -4.67
C GLN A 49 -3.19 9.68 -4.51
N VAL A 50 -2.70 8.45 -4.38
CA VAL A 50 -1.26 8.16 -4.30
C VAL A 50 -0.59 8.55 -5.62
N ARG A 51 -1.17 8.16 -6.75
CA ARG A 51 -0.61 8.46 -8.07
C ARG A 51 -0.59 9.96 -8.38
N GLU A 52 -1.58 10.72 -7.93
CA GLU A 52 -1.60 12.19 -8.06
C GLU A 52 -0.49 12.89 -7.26
N LYS A 53 -0.07 12.30 -6.14
CA LYS A 53 0.96 12.86 -5.23
C LYS A 53 2.37 12.44 -5.59
N LEU A 54 2.55 11.28 -6.25
CA LEU A 54 3.89 10.79 -6.56
C LEU A 54 4.56 11.63 -7.66
N PRO A 55 5.86 11.96 -7.50
CA PRO A 55 6.66 12.50 -8.58
C PRO A 55 6.64 11.60 -9.83
N LYS A 56 6.60 12.23 -11.01
CA LYS A 56 6.52 11.53 -12.31
C LYS A 56 7.59 10.44 -12.49
N ALA A 57 8.81 10.67 -11.99
CA ALA A 57 9.90 9.70 -12.08
C ALA A 57 9.61 8.42 -11.26
N LEU A 58 8.99 8.56 -10.08
CA LEU A 58 8.61 7.41 -9.25
C LEU A 58 7.39 6.67 -9.82
N LEU A 59 6.45 7.38 -10.43
CA LEU A 59 5.34 6.76 -11.16
C LEU A 59 5.83 5.88 -12.31
N ALA A 60 6.74 6.41 -13.13
CA ALA A 60 7.31 5.67 -14.25
C ALA A 60 8.05 4.41 -13.78
N LEU A 61 8.82 4.51 -12.68
CA LEU A 61 9.50 3.37 -12.08
C LEU A 61 8.51 2.33 -11.54
N LEU A 62 7.45 2.79 -10.86
CA LEU A 62 6.40 1.92 -10.32
C LEU A 62 5.67 1.16 -11.43
N ASP A 63 5.29 1.86 -12.50
CA ASP A 63 4.61 1.26 -13.66
C ASP A 63 5.50 0.23 -14.35
N GLN A 64 6.77 0.56 -14.58
CA GLN A 64 7.75 -0.37 -15.14
C GLN A 64 7.92 -1.61 -14.26
N PHE A 65 7.98 -1.44 -12.93
CA PHE A 65 8.08 -2.54 -12.00
C PHE A 65 6.85 -3.45 -12.07
N ASN A 66 5.66 -2.86 -12.04
CA ASN A 66 4.40 -3.60 -12.10
C ASN A 66 4.24 -4.36 -13.41
N ASP A 67 4.63 -3.77 -14.54
CA ASP A 67 4.60 -4.41 -15.86
C ASP A 67 5.61 -5.56 -15.96
N THR A 68 6.81 -5.36 -15.42
CA THR A 68 7.90 -6.37 -15.48
C THR A 68 7.58 -7.60 -14.64
N PHE A 69 6.99 -7.41 -13.46
CA PHE A 69 6.73 -8.48 -12.49
C PHE A 69 5.26 -8.90 -12.41
N ASN A 70 4.40 -8.36 -13.27
CA ASN A 70 2.95 -8.62 -13.29
C ASN A 70 2.31 -8.43 -11.91
N CYS A 71 2.62 -7.30 -11.26
CA CYS A 71 2.07 -6.98 -9.95
C CYS A 71 0.60 -6.54 -10.08
N ILE A 72 -0.29 -7.31 -9.48
CA ILE A 72 -1.74 -7.05 -9.49
C ILE A 72 -2.13 -6.44 -8.14
N TYR A 73 -2.85 -5.33 -8.18
CA TYR A 73 -3.42 -4.67 -7.01
C TYR A 73 -4.68 -3.88 -7.39
#